data_AF-A0A3S2Q1C0-F1
#
_entry.id   AF-A0A3S2Q1C0-F1
#
_cell.length_a   1.000
_cell.length_b   1.000
_cell.length_c   1.000
_cell.angle_alpha   90.00
_cell.angle_beta   90.00
_cell.angle_gamma   90.00
#
_symmetry.space_group_name_H-M   'P 1'
#
loop_
_entity.id
_entity.type
_entity.pdbx_description
1 polymer ?
#
loop_
_entity_poly.entity_id
_entity_poly.type
_entity_poly.pdbx_seq_one_letter_code
_entity_poly.pdbx_strand_id
1 'polypeptide(L)'
;MSIKLCCCLISFALFSHVAADFGHIMVNETRQIILRCHQFVKGDATWSREKDGSLSRIITIGVDEDKKHTNDPRYNGRADKSLVIINAKFSDSGRYYCNNEPAVELTVIPPGTKIQRVNETERVTLECPDEESEDSKWSRLFGEIPQQRFKTKNQKLIIQDAKQEDSGLYYCGGKPAVFLNVTRRSTSALITLERAILVVQQSPVQSTV
;
A
#
# COMPACT_ATOMS: atom_id res chain seq x y z
N MET A 1 19.52 -53.09 27.46
CA MET A 1 18.65 -52.27 26.60
C MET A 1 18.24 -51.07 27.43
N SER A 2 18.98 -49.97 27.31
CA SER A 2 18.89 -48.83 28.21
C SER A 2 18.35 -47.63 27.42
N ILE A 3 17.17 -47.17 27.79
CA ILE A 3 16.53 -45.98 27.24
C ILE A 3 17.31 -44.77 27.76
N LYS A 4 17.99 -44.04 26.88
CA LYS A 4 18.55 -42.72 27.19
C LYS A 4 17.70 -41.66 26.50
N LEU A 5 16.92 -40.99 27.34
CA LEU A 5 16.35 -39.67 27.08
C LEU A 5 17.53 -38.71 26.86
N CYS A 6 17.67 -38.16 25.65
CA CYS A 6 18.58 -37.03 25.41
C CYS A 6 17.78 -35.89 24.77
N CYS A 7 17.23 -35.07 25.67
CA CYS A 7 16.79 -33.71 25.37
C CYS A 7 17.99 -32.92 24.87
N CYS A 8 18.07 -32.64 23.57
CA CYS A 8 18.91 -31.57 23.05
C CYS A 8 18.56 -31.30 21.58
N LEU A 9 18.10 -30.07 21.33
CA LEU A 9 18.32 -29.33 20.07
C LEU A 9 17.38 -29.63 18.90
N ILE A 10 16.06 -29.65 19.13
CA ILE A 10 15.18 -29.08 18.10
C ILE A 10 15.05 -27.60 18.45
N SER A 11 16.07 -26.83 18.10
CA SER A 11 15.93 -25.39 17.91
C SER A 11 14.94 -25.21 16.76
N PHE A 12 13.66 -25.20 17.09
CA PHE A 12 12.62 -24.60 16.26
C PHE A 12 13.01 -23.13 16.14
N ALA A 13 13.85 -22.83 15.16
CA ALA A 13 13.90 -21.50 14.60
C ALA A 13 12.48 -21.22 14.11
N LEU A 14 11.71 -20.53 14.96
CA LEU A 14 10.64 -19.68 14.52
C LEU A 14 11.32 -18.73 13.53
N PHE A 15 11.33 -19.13 12.25
CA PHE A 15 11.38 -18.19 11.17
C PHE A 15 10.15 -17.33 11.39
N SER A 16 10.32 -16.27 12.20
CA SER A 16 9.50 -15.10 12.10
C SER A 16 9.58 -14.73 10.63
N HIS A 17 8.55 -15.10 9.87
CA HIS A 17 8.27 -14.46 8.62
C HIS A 17 7.96 -13.03 9.04
N VAL A 18 9.00 -12.23 9.19
CA VAL A 18 8.87 -10.79 9.25
C VAL A 18 8.39 -10.47 7.85
N ALA A 19 7.07 -10.50 7.66
CA ALA A 19 6.47 -9.81 6.55
C ALA A 19 6.94 -8.38 6.75
N ALA A 20 7.91 -7.97 5.94
CA ALA A 20 8.32 -6.58 5.89
C ALA A 20 7.03 -5.78 5.68
N ASP A 21 6.67 -4.96 6.66
CA ASP A 21 5.50 -4.11 6.59
C ASP A 21 5.80 -3.07 5.51
N PHE A 22 5.39 -3.37 4.28
CA PHE A 22 5.59 -2.48 3.16
C PHE A 22 4.72 -1.24 3.39
N GLY A 23 5.25 -0.06 3.09
CA GLY A 23 4.39 1.10 2.93
C GLY A 23 3.40 0.83 1.80
N HIS A 24 2.10 0.99 2.05
CA HIS A 24 1.07 0.91 1.01
C HIS A 24 0.64 2.33 0.65
N ILE A 25 0.87 2.75 -0.58
CA ILE A 25 0.40 4.04 -1.09
C ILE A 25 -0.79 3.80 -2.02
N MET A 26 -1.91 4.43 -1.68
CA MET A 26 -3.11 4.48 -2.49
C MET A 26 -3.28 5.90 -3.02
N VAL A 27 -3.42 6.04 -4.34
CA VAL A 27 -3.76 7.31 -4.98
C VAL A 27 -4.75 7.07 -6.12
N ASN A 28 -5.55 8.07 -6.46
CA ASN A 28 -6.22 8.07 -7.76
C ASN A 28 -5.21 8.41 -8.85
N GLU A 29 -5.58 8.26 -10.12
CA GLU A 29 -4.80 8.81 -11.22
C GLU A 29 -4.51 10.30 -10.96
N THR A 30 -3.22 10.64 -10.89
CA THR A 30 -2.76 11.93 -10.40
C THR A 30 -1.64 12.48 -11.27
N ARG A 31 -1.47 13.80 -11.25
CA ARG A 31 -0.42 14.49 -12.00
C ARG A 31 0.98 14.08 -11.58
N GLN A 32 1.19 13.73 -10.31
CA GLN A 32 2.52 13.38 -9.81
C GLN A 32 2.46 12.51 -8.56
N ILE A 33 3.32 11.48 -8.51
CA ILE A 33 3.61 10.67 -7.33
C ILE A 33 5.12 10.76 -7.07
N ILE A 34 5.51 10.77 -5.80
CA ILE A 34 6.92 10.73 -5.36
C ILE A 34 7.08 9.52 -4.45
N LEU A 35 7.90 8.56 -4.86
CA LEU A 35 8.25 7.39 -4.07
C LEU A 35 9.66 7.57 -3.50
N ARG A 36 9.82 7.27 -2.22
CA ARG A 36 11.08 7.45 -1.49
C ARG A 36 11.67 6.11 -1.09
N CYS A 37 12.99 6.02 -1.07
CA CYS A 37 13.66 4.89 -0.43
C CYS A 37 13.37 4.94 1.08
N HIS A 38 13.26 3.78 1.71
CA HIS A 38 13.04 3.71 3.17
C HIS A 38 14.26 4.21 3.96
N GLN A 39 15.46 3.96 3.43
CA GLN A 39 16.72 4.39 3.99
C GLN A 39 17.35 5.50 3.13
N PHE A 40 18.15 6.34 3.78
CA PHE A 40 18.97 7.32 3.09
C PHE A 40 20.01 6.62 2.20
N VAL A 41 20.12 7.05 0.94
CA VAL A 41 21.05 6.46 -0.03
C VAL A 41 22.23 7.40 -0.25
N LYS A 42 23.43 6.90 0.03
CA LYS A 42 24.69 7.57 -0.34
C LYS A 42 25.10 7.11 -1.74
N GLY A 43 25.18 8.05 -2.69
CA GLY A 43 25.55 7.75 -4.08
C GLY A 43 24.32 7.49 -4.96
N ASP A 44 24.37 6.44 -5.77
CA ASP A 44 23.35 6.14 -6.77
C ASP A 44 22.16 5.36 -6.18
N ALA A 45 20.96 5.63 -6.68
CA ALA A 45 19.77 4.87 -6.34
C ALA A 45 19.09 4.30 -7.59
N THR A 46 18.97 2.98 -7.64
CA THR A 46 18.27 2.28 -8.71
C THR A 46 16.85 1.94 -8.29
N TRP A 47 15.89 2.44 -9.05
CA TRP A 47 14.48 2.08 -8.91
C TRP A 47 14.11 0.97 -9.88
N SER A 48 13.40 -0.03 -9.37
CA SER A 48 12.79 -1.11 -10.14
C SER A 48 11.35 -1.33 -9.70
N ARG A 49 10.56 -1.97 -10.55
CA ARG A 49 9.18 -2.36 -10.25
C ARG A 49 8.97 -3.82 -10.61
N GLU A 50 8.40 -4.56 -9.67
CA GLU A 50 7.85 -5.88 -9.92
C GLU A 50 6.40 -5.74 -10.41
N LYS A 51 6.12 -6.42 -11.52
CA LYS A 51 4.78 -6.58 -12.07
C LYS A 51 4.64 -8.01 -12.59
N ASP A 52 3.58 -8.70 -12.18
CA ASP A 52 3.27 -10.07 -12.62
C ASP A 52 4.46 -11.05 -12.43
N GLY A 53 5.21 -10.89 -11.33
CA GLY A 53 6.39 -11.71 -11.01
C GLY A 53 7.68 -11.34 -11.76
N SER A 54 7.65 -10.30 -12.60
CA SER A 54 8.83 -9.81 -13.33
C SER A 54 9.32 -8.48 -12.77
N LEU A 55 10.59 -8.42 -12.35
CA LEU A 55 11.25 -7.22 -11.86
C LEU A 55 11.93 -6.46 -13.02
N SER A 56 11.44 -5.26 -13.31
CA SER A 56 11.99 -4.39 -14.37
C SER A 56 12.66 -3.16 -13.77
N ARG A 57 13.87 -2.84 -14.23
CA ARG A 57 14.58 -1.61 -13.83
C ARG A 57 13.96 -0.40 -14.52
N ILE A 58 13.76 0.69 -13.78
CA ILE A 58 13.11 1.91 -14.28
C ILE A 58 14.15 3.00 -14.54
N ILE A 59 14.90 3.38 -13.51
CA ILE A 59 15.86 4.48 -13.55
C ILE A 59 16.95 4.26 -12.49
N THR A 60 18.17 4.65 -12.80
CA THR A 60 19.24 4.82 -11.82
C THR A 60 19.50 6.31 -11.67
N ILE A 61 19.26 6.84 -10.47
CA ILE A 61 19.39 8.25 -10.13
C ILE A 61 20.82 8.46 -9.58
N GLY A 62 21.70 8.94 -10.46
CA GLY A 62 23.10 9.15 -10.14
C GLY A 62 23.36 10.46 -9.41
N VAL A 63 24.60 10.68 -9.00
CA VAL A 63 25.05 11.97 -8.44
C VAL A 63 25.12 13.04 -9.54
N ASP A 64 25.69 12.67 -10.68
CA ASP A 64 25.93 13.59 -11.80
C ASP A 64 24.82 13.49 -12.86
N GLU A 65 24.39 12.27 -13.18
CA GLU A 65 23.38 12.02 -14.21
C GLU A 65 22.41 10.88 -13.87
N ASP A 66 21.21 10.99 -14.40
CA ASP A 66 20.18 9.95 -14.32
C ASP A 66 20.24 9.04 -15.54
N LYS A 67 20.32 7.72 -15.31
CA LYS A 67 20.24 6.71 -16.35
C LYS A 67 18.86 6.07 -16.39
N LYS A 68 18.05 6.39 -17.40
CA LYS A 68 16.75 5.72 -17.65
C LYS A 68 16.98 4.33 -18.24
N HIS A 69 16.24 3.34 -17.72
CA HIS A 69 16.21 1.96 -18.23
C HIS A 69 14.87 1.61 -18.89
N THR A 70 13.89 2.51 -18.79
CA THR A 70 12.60 2.42 -19.48
C THR A 70 12.47 3.52 -20.54
N ASN A 71 11.69 3.24 -21.59
CA ASN A 71 11.33 4.22 -22.61
C ASN A 71 10.18 5.13 -22.17
N ASP A 72 9.55 4.88 -21.01
CA ASP A 72 8.46 5.71 -20.50
C ASP A 72 9.00 7.03 -19.92
N PRO A 73 8.73 8.18 -20.56
CA PRO A 73 9.31 9.46 -20.15
C PRO A 73 8.75 9.96 -18.79
N ARG A 74 7.68 9.34 -18.29
CA ARG A 74 7.00 9.77 -17.06
C ARG A 74 7.78 9.48 -15.78
N TYR A 75 8.74 8.56 -15.83
CA TYR A 75 9.61 8.24 -14.70
C TYR A 75 10.82 9.16 -14.68
N ASN A 76 11.05 9.85 -13.56
CA ASN A 76 12.13 10.82 -13.40
C ASN A 76 12.75 10.72 -11.99
N GLY A 77 14.02 11.09 -11.85
CA GLY A 77 14.70 11.16 -10.56
C GLY A 77 14.57 12.52 -9.89
N ARG A 78 14.85 12.56 -8.58
CA ARG A 78 15.09 13.78 -7.79
C ARG A 78 16.47 13.73 -7.16
N ALA A 79 17.00 14.90 -6.80
CA ALA A 79 18.28 15.01 -6.09
C ALA A 79 18.33 14.21 -4.77
N ASP A 80 17.19 14.05 -4.10
CA ASP A 80 17.05 13.24 -2.88
C ASP A 80 16.88 11.74 -3.15
N LYS A 81 17.13 11.29 -4.38
CA LYS A 81 17.03 9.90 -4.84
C LYS A 81 15.60 9.32 -4.88
N SER A 82 14.59 10.18 -4.75
CA SER A 82 13.19 9.78 -4.91
C SER A 82 12.83 9.54 -6.38
N LEU A 83 11.98 8.54 -6.64
CA LEU A 83 11.36 8.33 -7.94
C LEU A 83 10.13 9.22 -8.09
N VAL A 84 10.06 9.93 -9.20
CA VAL A 84 8.88 10.71 -9.60
C VAL A 84 8.17 10.01 -10.74
N ILE A 85 6.86 9.84 -10.61
CA ILE A 85 5.98 9.36 -11.69
C ILE A 85 5.01 10.49 -12.02
N ILE A 86 5.15 11.11 -13.19
CA ILE A 86 4.20 12.13 -13.67
C ILE A 86 3.05 11.49 -14.44
N ASN A 87 1.85 12.07 -14.33
CA ASN A 87 0.63 11.56 -14.94
C ASN A 87 0.46 10.06 -14.70
N ALA A 88 0.44 9.68 -13.42
CA ALA A 88 0.37 8.30 -13.00
C ALA A 88 -0.98 7.68 -13.40
N LYS A 89 -0.90 6.47 -13.95
CA LYS A 89 -2.02 5.70 -14.48
C LYS A 89 -2.20 4.43 -13.68
N PHE A 90 -3.37 3.81 -13.78
CA PHE A 90 -3.62 2.48 -13.20
C PHE A 90 -2.50 1.45 -13.50
N SER A 91 -1.94 1.48 -14.72
CA SER A 91 -0.86 0.59 -15.16
C SER A 91 0.47 0.78 -14.43
N ASP A 92 0.63 1.87 -13.68
CA ASP A 92 1.83 2.14 -12.87
C ASP A 92 1.79 1.44 -11.51
N SER A 93 0.66 0.84 -11.15
CA SER A 93 0.53 0.05 -9.93
C SER A 93 1.53 -1.12 -9.94
N GLY A 94 2.07 -1.44 -8.77
CA GLY A 94 3.07 -2.49 -8.62
C GLY A 94 3.89 -2.34 -7.35
N ARG A 95 4.79 -3.30 -7.12
CA ARG A 95 5.74 -3.24 -6.01
C ARG A 95 7.01 -2.57 -6.48
N TYR A 96 7.38 -1.48 -5.83
CA TYR A 96 8.57 -0.72 -6.18
C TYR A 96 9.70 -1.03 -5.20
N TYR A 97 10.90 -1.11 -5.76
CA TYR A 97 12.13 -1.40 -5.04
C TYR A 97 13.12 -0.27 -5.27
N CYS A 98 13.83 0.12 -4.21
CA CYS A 98 14.96 1.02 -4.27
C CYS A 98 16.22 0.22 -3.90
N ASN A 99 17.21 0.17 -4.80
CA ASN A 99 18.44 -0.62 -4.63
C ASN A 99 18.17 -2.10 -4.27
N ASN A 100 17.16 -2.70 -4.91
CA ASN A 100 16.66 -4.06 -4.66
C ASN A 100 16.01 -4.27 -3.28
N GLU A 101 15.91 -3.24 -2.45
CA GLU A 101 15.14 -3.28 -1.22
C GLU A 101 13.69 -2.86 -1.50
N PRO A 102 12.69 -3.61 -1.01
CA PRO A 102 11.29 -3.21 -1.14
C PRO A 102 11.06 -1.82 -0.54
N ALA A 103 10.47 -0.92 -1.32
CA ALA A 103 10.21 0.45 -0.90
C ALA A 103 8.73 0.70 -0.63
N VAL A 104 7.85 0.27 -1.54
CA VAL A 104 6.41 0.60 -1.48
C VAL A 104 5.57 -0.29 -2.40
N GLU A 105 4.38 -0.68 -1.94
CA GLU A 105 3.31 -1.17 -2.82
C GLU A 105 2.44 0.01 -3.27
N LEU A 106 2.49 0.35 -4.57
CA LEU A 106 1.71 1.45 -5.13
C LEU A 106 0.43 0.91 -5.79
N THR A 107 -0.72 1.42 -5.35
CA THR A 107 -2.01 1.24 -6.04
C THR A 107 -2.47 2.57 -6.60
N VAL A 108 -2.62 2.65 -7.93
CA VAL A 108 -3.29 3.77 -8.61
C VAL A 108 -4.71 3.34 -8.95
N ILE A 109 -5.71 3.94 -8.33
CA ILE A 109 -7.12 3.60 -8.50
C ILE A 109 -7.61 4.13 -9.86
N PRO A 110 -8.09 3.25 -10.77
CA PRO A 110 -8.61 3.68 -12.05
C PRO A 110 -9.91 4.50 -11.89
N PRO A 111 -10.19 5.44 -12.81
CA PRO A 111 -11.45 6.18 -12.81
C PRO A 111 -12.67 5.26 -12.81
N GLY A 112 -13.72 5.65 -12.10
CA GLY A 112 -14.96 4.87 -12.01
C GLY A 112 -14.92 3.70 -11.01
N THR A 113 -13.76 3.38 -10.44
CA THR A 113 -13.67 2.34 -9.39
C THR A 113 -14.37 2.79 -8.11
N LYS A 114 -15.29 1.98 -7.60
CA LYS A 114 -15.95 2.23 -6.31
C LYS A 114 -14.94 2.13 -5.17
N ILE A 115 -14.96 3.09 -4.25
CA ILE A 115 -14.19 3.03 -3.00
C ILE A 115 -15.14 2.66 -1.87
N GLN A 116 -14.94 1.48 -1.28
CA GLN A 116 -15.74 0.98 -0.15
C GLN A 116 -14.93 1.10 1.14
N ARG A 117 -15.40 1.95 2.05
CA ARG A 117 -14.79 2.17 3.37
C ARG A 117 -15.53 1.34 4.40
N VAL A 118 -14.80 0.59 5.22
CA VAL A 118 -15.34 -0.22 6.31
C VAL A 118 -14.42 -0.12 7.52
N ASN A 119 -14.94 -0.36 8.71
CA ASN A 119 -14.10 -0.45 9.89
C ASN A 119 -13.54 -1.87 10.04
N GLU A 120 -12.41 -1.99 10.75
CA GLU A 120 -11.94 -3.30 11.21
C GLU A 120 -13.05 -4.05 11.96
N THR A 121 -13.01 -5.38 11.90
CA THR A 121 -14.00 -6.32 12.46
C THR A 121 -15.37 -6.32 11.79
N GLU A 122 -15.66 -5.38 10.89
CA GLU A 122 -16.92 -5.40 10.15
C GLU A 122 -16.93 -6.52 9.11
N ARG A 123 -18.12 -7.11 8.92
CA ARG A 123 -18.39 -7.96 7.77
C ARG A 123 -18.62 -7.07 6.54
N VAL A 124 -17.84 -7.28 5.49
CA VAL A 124 -18.01 -6.58 4.21
C VAL A 124 -18.35 -7.54 3.08
N THR A 125 -19.21 -7.11 2.18
CA THR A 125 -19.53 -7.82 0.94
C THR A 125 -19.14 -6.95 -0.24
N LEU A 126 -18.28 -7.47 -1.10
CA LEU A 126 -17.88 -6.86 -2.36
C LEU A 126 -18.69 -7.49 -3.49
N GLU A 127 -19.18 -6.65 -4.39
CA GLU A 127 -20.05 -7.05 -5.50
C GLU A 127 -19.29 -6.90 -6.81
N CYS A 128 -19.45 -7.89 -7.70
CA CYS A 128 -18.89 -7.83 -9.03
C CYS A 128 -19.73 -6.85 -9.87
N PRO A 129 -19.12 -5.85 -10.54
CA PRO A 129 -19.89 -4.89 -11.34
C PRO A 129 -20.62 -5.53 -12.54
N ASP A 130 -20.04 -6.59 -13.12
CA ASP A 130 -20.57 -7.28 -14.29
C ASP A 130 -21.23 -8.61 -13.84
N GLU A 131 -22.54 -8.59 -13.59
CA GLU A 131 -23.29 -9.77 -13.08
C GLU A 131 -23.38 -10.94 -14.09
N GLU A 132 -23.02 -10.72 -15.35
CA GLU A 132 -23.28 -11.67 -16.45
C GLU A 132 -22.26 -12.81 -16.59
N SER A 133 -21.16 -12.82 -15.85
CA SER A 133 -20.15 -13.88 -15.97
C SER A 133 -20.20 -14.87 -14.81
N GLU A 134 -20.73 -16.06 -15.08
CA GLU A 134 -20.83 -17.21 -14.14
C GLU A 134 -19.43 -17.67 -13.64
N ASP A 135 -18.38 -17.42 -14.43
CA ASP A 135 -16.98 -17.75 -14.14
C ASP A 135 -16.17 -16.61 -13.48
N SER A 136 -16.84 -15.56 -12.99
CA SER A 136 -16.17 -14.40 -12.39
C SER A 136 -15.38 -14.78 -11.14
N LYS A 137 -14.06 -14.92 -11.29
CA LYS A 137 -13.12 -15.15 -10.17
C LYS A 137 -12.67 -13.84 -9.57
N TRP A 138 -12.68 -13.79 -8.24
CA TRP A 138 -12.10 -12.69 -7.47
C TRP A 138 -10.59 -12.83 -7.37
N SER A 139 -9.88 -11.72 -7.48
CA SER A 139 -8.47 -11.60 -7.15
C SER A 139 -8.19 -10.22 -6.54
N ARG A 140 -6.99 -10.02 -6.00
CA ARG A 140 -6.53 -8.71 -5.51
C ARG A 140 -5.17 -8.38 -6.10
N LEU A 141 -4.85 -7.09 -6.19
CA LEU A 141 -3.62 -6.60 -6.84
C LEU A 141 -2.35 -7.20 -6.22
N PHE A 142 -2.31 -7.31 -4.89
CA PHE A 142 -1.12 -7.76 -4.16
C PHE A 142 -1.45 -8.90 -3.22
N GLY A 143 -0.79 -10.05 -3.38
CA GLY A 143 -1.02 -11.22 -2.52
C GLY A 143 -2.29 -12.01 -2.86
N GLU A 144 -2.52 -13.08 -2.10
CA GLU A 144 -3.63 -14.00 -2.34
C GLU A 144 -4.88 -13.61 -1.54
N ILE A 145 -6.04 -14.15 -1.93
CA ILE A 145 -7.27 -14.06 -1.13
C ILE A 145 -7.21 -15.12 -0.02
N PRO A 146 -7.13 -14.74 1.28
CA PRO A 146 -7.02 -15.71 2.37
C PRO A 146 -8.32 -16.50 2.56
N GLN A 147 -8.32 -17.79 2.25
CA GLN A 147 -9.55 -18.62 2.20
C GLN A 147 -10.32 -18.72 3.53
N GLN A 148 -9.68 -18.50 4.68
CA GLN A 148 -10.31 -18.70 5.99
C GLN A 148 -11.37 -17.63 6.32
N ARG A 149 -11.05 -16.34 6.10
CA ARG A 149 -11.95 -15.20 6.40
C ARG A 149 -12.78 -14.75 5.20
N PHE A 150 -12.40 -15.19 4.00
CA PHE A 150 -13.00 -14.80 2.74
C PHE A 150 -13.87 -15.94 2.21
N LYS A 151 -15.11 -15.62 1.85
CA LYS A 151 -16.06 -16.56 1.26
C LYS A 151 -16.59 -15.99 -0.04
N THR A 152 -16.60 -16.79 -1.09
CA THR A 152 -17.26 -16.41 -2.35
C THR A 152 -18.63 -17.06 -2.40
N LYS A 153 -19.69 -16.27 -2.62
CA LYS A 153 -21.06 -16.75 -2.79
C LYS A 153 -21.81 -15.86 -3.78
N ASN A 154 -22.46 -16.46 -4.78
CA ASN A 154 -23.25 -15.74 -5.79
C ASN A 154 -22.46 -14.56 -6.40
N GLN A 155 -21.23 -14.81 -6.88
CA GLN A 155 -20.31 -13.79 -7.41
C GLN A 155 -19.88 -12.68 -6.42
N LYS A 156 -20.30 -12.74 -5.15
CA LYS A 156 -19.89 -11.77 -4.11
C LYS A 156 -18.71 -12.31 -3.31
N LEU A 157 -17.77 -11.43 -2.98
CA LEU A 157 -16.69 -11.74 -2.03
C LEU A 157 -17.07 -11.20 -0.65
N ILE A 158 -17.21 -12.10 0.31
CA ILE A 158 -17.61 -11.79 1.69
C ILE A 158 -16.39 -11.93 2.59
N ILE A 159 -16.04 -10.85 3.28
CA ILE A 159 -14.97 -10.82 4.29
C ILE A 159 -15.66 -10.75 5.65
N GLN A 160 -15.45 -11.75 6.50
CA GLN A 160 -16.19 -11.90 7.76
C GLN A 160 -15.71 -10.97 8.88
N ASP A 161 -14.41 -10.72 8.90
CA ASP A 161 -13.69 -9.97 9.93
C ASP A 161 -12.64 -9.14 9.20
N ALA A 162 -13.03 -7.93 8.78
CA ALA A 162 -12.17 -7.06 8.00
C ALA A 162 -10.96 -6.59 8.82
N LYS A 163 -9.78 -6.65 8.22
CA LYS A 163 -8.51 -6.21 8.82
C LYS A 163 -7.84 -5.16 7.96
N GLN A 164 -6.96 -4.36 8.55
CA GLN A 164 -6.25 -3.32 7.81
C GLN A 164 -5.52 -3.87 6.56
N GLU A 165 -4.90 -5.05 6.66
CA GLU A 165 -4.20 -5.73 5.56
C GLU A 165 -5.12 -6.22 4.43
N ASP A 166 -6.43 -6.26 4.66
CA ASP A 166 -7.42 -6.55 3.63
C ASP A 166 -7.63 -5.34 2.69
N SER A 167 -7.15 -4.15 3.07
CA SER A 167 -7.25 -2.97 2.20
C SER A 167 -6.49 -3.17 0.89
N GLY A 168 -7.08 -2.74 -0.22
CA GLY A 168 -6.46 -2.84 -1.53
C GLY A 168 -7.48 -2.85 -2.67
N LEU A 169 -6.95 -2.94 -3.89
CA LEU A 169 -7.76 -3.04 -5.10
C LEU A 169 -8.11 -4.50 -5.39
N TYR A 170 -9.41 -4.79 -5.46
CA TYR A 170 -9.98 -6.08 -5.79
C TYR A 170 -10.46 -6.09 -7.24
N TYR A 171 -10.25 -7.22 -7.90
CA TYR A 171 -10.66 -7.49 -9.26
C TYR A 171 -11.72 -8.57 -9.27
N CYS A 172 -12.62 -8.46 -10.23
CA CYS A 172 -13.59 -9.48 -10.57
C CYS A 172 -13.50 -9.75 -12.08
N GLY A 173 -13.31 -11.01 -12.48
CA GLY A 173 -13.20 -11.36 -13.90
C GLY A 173 -12.02 -10.66 -14.62
N GLY A 174 -10.96 -10.33 -13.89
CA GLY A 174 -9.80 -9.61 -14.42
C GLY A 174 -9.96 -8.09 -14.56
N LYS A 175 -11.12 -7.52 -14.20
CA LYS A 175 -11.36 -6.06 -14.23
C LYS A 175 -11.35 -5.47 -12.81
N PRO A 176 -10.86 -4.23 -12.61
CA PRO A 176 -10.98 -3.53 -11.33
C PRO A 176 -12.45 -3.42 -10.91
N ALA A 177 -12.78 -3.94 -9.73
CA ALA A 177 -14.15 -3.96 -9.21
C ALA A 177 -14.37 -2.93 -8.11
N VAL A 178 -13.51 -2.95 -7.09
CA VAL A 178 -13.64 -2.10 -5.90
C VAL A 178 -12.29 -1.92 -5.23
N PHE A 179 -12.05 -0.71 -4.74
CA PHE A 179 -11.00 -0.47 -3.76
C PHE A 179 -11.60 -0.59 -2.36
N LEU A 180 -11.14 -1.56 -1.58
CA LEU A 180 -11.52 -1.72 -0.17
C LEU A 180 -10.55 -0.92 0.71
N ASN A 181 -11.08 -0.05 1.56
CA ASN A 181 -10.32 0.70 2.55
C ASN A 181 -10.83 0.34 3.95
N VAL A 182 -10.06 -0.49 4.66
CA VAL A 182 -10.37 -0.89 6.04
C VAL A 182 -9.67 0.07 7.00
N THR A 183 -10.45 0.83 7.75
CA THR A 183 -9.93 1.76 8.75
C THR A 183 -9.97 1.16 10.14
N ARG A 184 -8.90 1.35 10.92
CA ARG A 184 -8.95 1.06 12.36
C ARG A 184 -10.02 1.95 12.99
N ARG A 185 -10.84 1.38 13.85
CA ARG A 185 -11.79 2.17 14.63
C ARG A 185 -10.99 3.08 15.55
N SER A 186 -10.83 4.34 15.18
CA SER A 186 -10.26 5.31 16.09
C SER A 186 -11.24 5.49 17.24
N THR A 187 -10.82 5.19 18.46
CA THR A 187 -11.51 5.66 19.67
C THR A 187 -11.37 7.17 19.86
N SER A 188 -11.05 7.96 18.81
CA SER A 188 -10.89 9.42 18.88
C SER A 188 -12.20 10.21 18.95
N ALA A 189 -13.36 9.55 18.98
CA ALA A 189 -14.62 10.21 19.34
C ALA A 189 -14.75 10.50 20.86
N LEU A 190 -13.73 10.16 21.67
CA LEU A 190 -13.62 10.49 23.10
C LEU A 190 -12.33 11.27 23.41
N ILE A 191 -11.83 12.10 22.49
CA ILE A 191 -11.03 13.27 22.89
C ILE A 191 -11.99 14.45 22.92
N THR A 192 -12.57 14.62 24.10
CA THR A 192 -13.44 15.70 24.50
C THR A 192 -12.85 17.07 24.16
N LEU A 193 -13.76 17.94 23.76
CA LEU A 193 -13.74 19.39 23.68
C LEU A 193 -12.94 20.09 24.82
N GLU A 194 -11.62 20.00 24.88
CA GLU A 194 -10.80 20.71 25.91
C GLU A 194 -9.49 21.35 25.39
N ARG A 195 -9.39 21.67 24.09
CA ARG A 195 -8.30 22.55 23.60
C ARG A 195 -8.76 23.81 22.86
N ALA A 196 -9.99 24.24 23.11
CA ALA A 196 -10.43 25.58 22.78
C ALA A 196 -10.73 26.35 24.06
N ILE A 197 -9.70 26.86 24.75
CA ILE A 197 -9.77 27.94 25.75
C ILE A 197 -8.33 28.46 25.98
N LEU A 198 -8.16 29.79 25.84
CA LEU A 198 -6.99 30.66 26.14
C LEU A 198 -5.86 30.65 25.07
N VAL A 199 -5.51 31.74 24.36
CA VAL A 199 -5.55 33.17 24.69
C VAL A 199 -5.74 34.01 23.41
N VAL A 200 -6.89 34.66 23.29
CA VAL A 200 -7.02 36.00 22.66
C VAL A 200 -7.01 37.00 23.81
N GLN A 201 -6.45 38.19 23.57
CA GLN A 201 -6.17 39.31 24.51
C GLN A 201 -4.77 39.17 25.16
N GLN A 202 -3.81 40.09 24.99
CA GLN A 202 -3.92 41.55 24.92
C GLN A 202 -2.77 42.14 24.08
N SER A 203 -3.11 43.11 23.23
CA SER A 203 -2.16 44.11 22.71
C SER A 203 -1.85 45.13 23.81
N PRO A 204 -0.63 45.70 23.86
CA PRO A 204 -0.43 47.03 24.42
C PRO A 204 -0.11 48.03 23.30
N VAL A 205 -1.10 48.91 23.12
CA VAL A 205 -1.05 50.34 22.82
C VAL A 205 0.36 50.98 22.74
N GLN A 206 0.61 51.70 21.65
CA GLN A 206 1.66 52.73 21.54
C GLN A 206 1.41 53.87 22.55
N SER A 207 2.47 54.35 23.22
CA SER A 207 2.50 55.75 23.69
C SER A 207 3.90 56.34 23.61
N THR A 208 3.91 57.41 22.83
CA THR A 208 4.81 58.54 22.71
C THR A 208 5.31 59.08 24.04
N VAL A 209 6.62 59.40 24.11
CA VAL A 209 7.16 60.68 24.61
C VAL A 209 8.34 61.04 23.73
#